data_AF-E4ZJ12-F1
#
_entry.id   AF-E4ZJ12-F1
#
_cell.length_a   1.000
_cell.length_b   1.000
_cell.length_c   1.000
_cell.angle_alpha   90.00
_cell.angle_beta   90.00
_cell.angle_gamma   90.00
#
_symmetry.space_group_name_H-M   'P 1'
#
loop_
_entity.id
_entity.type
_entity.pdbx_description
1 polymer ?
#
loop_
_entity_poly.entity_id
_entity_poly.type
_entity_poly.pdbx_seq_one_letter_code
_entity_poly.pdbx_strand_id
1 'polypeptide(L)'
;MAVCTKPDIALTDLLSGRFATIQENLHQYLNSANLVMLRGTSKRLRAEIDKYCNFNIDARLNVLFKEPKAFRNLQAHCDAIIAGPFASYFFTRASKTHGKRVIVLIFAEQHPLLLHEYLQQEGYSEQAFEMADRLVERYGPRSYVKIGNESVQIRTHYHPRHPGVQDFLQAFVYSTNDMAVITWNKAYHLLPHCTFVKRKSYLLATPSFSLSKMLRRQAMLGLQICSLHLDQFDYDPPYDLQLLTWPRSIRDKYTWIMDLDTTGVTPSKTPDYVLESTTFRIRLPRLSELPRPQFPINHYRLCNFYILHYPVTRHKYIVDFMPGRRNRPSPSDDPKLTLLANRLHDFTVIELLKMDSSLLPSRANDVIMGLMDARDLEDFVQPPNWNFYDHMVEQRLAEIHEQRTSW
;
A
#
# COMPACT_ATOMS: atom_id res chain seq x y z
N MET A 1 -38.81 42.33 10.91
CA MET A 1 -38.23 40.99 10.68
C MET A 1 -36.88 41.16 10.02
N ALA A 2 -35.78 40.92 10.74
CA ALA A 2 -34.45 40.97 10.17
C ALA A 2 -34.22 39.72 9.31
N VAL A 3 -34.06 39.91 8.00
CA VAL A 3 -33.67 38.84 7.07
C VAL A 3 -32.21 38.52 7.37
N CYS A 4 -31.99 37.44 8.12
CA CYS A 4 -30.66 36.91 8.36
C CYS A 4 -30.18 36.29 7.04
N THR A 5 -29.50 37.08 6.20
CA THR A 5 -28.82 36.59 5.00
C THR A 5 -27.69 35.68 5.47
N LYS A 6 -27.71 34.41 5.03
CA LYS A 6 -26.59 33.48 5.26
C LYS A 6 -25.28 34.16 4.83
N PRO A 7 -24.19 34.00 5.60
CA PRO A 7 -22.90 34.52 5.16
C PRO A 7 -22.52 33.93 3.79
N ASP A 8 -22.14 34.81 2.85
CA ASP A 8 -21.75 34.47 1.46
C ASP A 8 -20.42 33.69 1.37
N ILE A 9 -19.79 33.40 2.50
CA ILE A 9 -18.48 32.73 2.57
C ILE A 9 -18.57 31.57 3.56
N ALA A 10 -18.44 30.35 3.06
CA ALA A 10 -18.32 29.15 3.86
C ALA A 10 -16.85 28.85 4.19
N LEU A 11 -16.60 28.05 5.24
CA LEU A 11 -15.25 27.57 5.58
C LEU A 11 -14.57 26.86 4.40
N THR A 12 -15.35 26.16 3.56
CA THR A 12 -14.84 25.53 2.34
C THR A 12 -14.29 26.54 1.35
N ASP A 13 -14.82 27.76 1.31
CA ASP A 13 -14.32 28.80 0.41
C ASP A 13 -12.97 29.33 0.94
N LEU A 14 -12.83 29.51 2.26
CA LEU A 14 -11.57 29.94 2.91
C LEU A 14 -10.43 28.93 2.76
N LEU A 15 -10.77 27.64 2.63
CA LEU A 15 -9.82 26.55 2.41
C LEU A 15 -9.68 26.18 0.93
N SER A 16 -10.32 26.91 0.02
CA SER A 16 -10.18 26.73 -1.42
C SER A 16 -9.15 27.68 -2.01
N GLY A 17 -8.70 27.37 -3.22
CA GLY A 17 -7.80 28.24 -4.00
C GLY A 17 -8.38 29.64 -4.30
N ARG A 18 -9.68 29.88 -4.07
CA ARG A 18 -10.33 31.20 -4.20
C ARG A 18 -9.67 32.26 -3.32
N PHE A 19 -9.17 31.86 -2.15
CA PHE A 19 -8.50 32.75 -1.19
C PHE A 19 -7.12 32.20 -0.84
N ALA A 20 -6.25 32.00 -1.84
CA ALA A 20 -4.94 31.35 -1.70
C ALA A 20 -4.12 31.85 -0.49
N THR A 21 -4.03 33.17 -0.26
CA THR A 21 -3.29 33.73 0.89
C THR A 21 -3.90 33.36 2.24
N ILE A 22 -5.23 33.32 2.34
CA ILE A 22 -5.92 32.90 3.58
C ILE A 22 -5.71 31.41 3.79
N GLN A 23 -5.88 30.62 2.72
CA GLN A 23 -5.66 29.17 2.70
C GLN A 23 -4.24 28.86 3.20
N GLU A 24 -3.20 29.43 2.58
CA GLU A 24 -1.79 29.24 2.94
C GLU A 24 -1.53 29.53 4.43
N ASN A 25 -2.05 30.64 4.95
CA ASN A 25 -1.91 31.00 6.35
C ASN A 25 -2.62 30.02 7.29
N LEU A 26 -3.88 29.65 7.00
CA LEU A 26 -4.61 28.67 7.81
C LEU A 26 -3.88 27.33 7.84
N HIS A 27 -3.34 26.88 6.71
CA HIS A 27 -2.62 25.61 6.63
C HIS A 27 -1.30 25.59 7.40
N GLN A 28 -0.70 26.74 7.73
CA GLN A 28 0.46 26.76 8.64
C GLN A 28 0.08 26.32 10.06
N TYR A 29 -1.18 26.52 10.47
CA TYR A 29 -1.70 26.13 11.78
C TYR A 29 -2.41 24.77 11.78
N LEU A 30 -2.73 24.22 10.60
CA LEU A 30 -3.34 22.89 10.47
C LEU A 30 -2.26 21.81 10.38
N ASN A 31 -2.00 21.12 11.50
CA ASN A 31 -1.16 19.91 11.50
C ASN A 31 -1.89 18.73 10.82
N SER A 32 -1.19 17.60 10.63
CA SER A 32 -1.76 16.42 9.96
C SER A 32 -3.00 15.86 10.66
N ALA A 33 -3.09 15.96 11.99
CA ALA A 33 -4.27 15.53 12.75
C ALA A 33 -5.50 16.38 12.37
N ASN A 34 -5.33 17.71 12.33
CA ASN A 34 -6.39 18.64 11.97
C ASN A 34 -6.86 18.39 10.53
N LEU A 35 -5.95 18.12 9.60
CA LEU A 35 -6.29 17.79 8.21
C LEU A 35 -7.12 16.50 8.13
N VAL A 36 -6.69 15.43 8.80
CA VAL A 36 -7.44 14.15 8.84
C VAL A 36 -8.84 14.35 9.41
N MET A 37 -8.97 15.11 10.49
CA MET A 37 -10.27 15.40 11.10
C MET A 37 -11.17 16.23 10.18
N LEU A 38 -10.64 17.29 9.56
CA LEU A 38 -11.41 18.13 8.63
C LEU A 38 -11.86 17.36 7.38
N ARG A 39 -11.06 16.41 6.88
CA ARG A 39 -11.49 15.50 5.78
C ARG A 39 -12.68 14.61 6.17
N GLY A 40 -12.87 14.38 7.46
CA GLY A 40 -13.97 13.59 8.02
C GLY A 40 -15.31 14.34 8.10
N THR A 41 -15.32 15.67 8.02
CA THR A 41 -16.54 16.47 8.29
C THR A 41 -17.41 16.73 7.06
N SER A 42 -16.83 16.86 5.86
CA SER A 42 -17.58 17.14 4.63
C SER A 42 -16.88 16.62 3.38
N LYS A 43 -17.66 16.14 2.40
CA LYS A 43 -17.16 15.74 1.07
C LYS A 43 -16.46 16.91 0.36
N ARG A 44 -16.96 18.14 0.52
CA ARG A 44 -16.37 19.34 -0.09
C ARG A 44 -15.04 19.71 0.56
N LEU A 45 -14.97 19.69 1.90
CA LEU A 45 -13.72 19.95 2.62
C LEU A 45 -12.66 18.90 2.31
N ARG A 46 -13.06 17.64 2.20
CA ARG A 46 -12.17 16.56 1.75
C ARG A 46 -11.56 16.88 0.40
N ALA A 47 -12.38 17.23 -0.60
CA ALA A 47 -11.90 17.58 -1.93
C ALA A 47 -10.94 18.78 -1.94
N GLU A 48 -11.17 19.81 -1.14
CA GLU A 48 -10.26 20.97 -1.06
C GLU A 48 -8.94 20.63 -0.34
N ILE A 49 -8.99 19.85 0.74
CA ILE A 49 -7.78 19.39 1.45
C ILE A 49 -6.94 18.47 0.57
N ASP A 50 -7.58 17.61 -0.22
CA ASP A 50 -6.90 16.66 -1.10
C ASP A 50 -6.21 17.37 -2.29
N LYS A 51 -6.69 18.56 -2.70
CA LYS A 51 -6.07 19.42 -3.71
C LYS A 51 -4.92 20.28 -3.19
N TYR A 52 -4.71 20.33 -1.87
CA TYR A 52 -3.81 21.30 -1.28
C TYR A 52 -2.33 20.98 -1.53
N CYS A 53 -1.58 21.98 -2.02
CA CYS A 53 -0.28 21.84 -2.67
C CYS A 53 0.96 21.70 -1.76
N ASN A 54 0.83 21.75 -0.43
CA ASN A 54 2.00 21.64 0.46
C ASN A 54 2.60 20.23 0.56
N PHE A 55 1.97 19.23 -0.07
CA PHE A 55 2.51 17.88 -0.20
C PHE A 55 3.30 17.74 -1.50
N ASN A 56 4.33 18.56 -1.66
CA ASN A 56 5.18 18.53 -2.85
C ASN A 56 6.16 17.34 -2.77
N ILE A 57 5.81 16.25 -3.43
CA ILE A 57 6.62 15.03 -3.49
C ILE A 57 7.94 15.28 -4.23
N ASP A 58 7.96 16.09 -5.29
CA ASP A 58 9.18 16.35 -6.05
C ASP A 58 10.22 17.07 -5.20
N ALA A 59 9.80 18.05 -4.39
CA ALA A 59 10.66 18.73 -3.43
C ALA A 59 11.26 17.77 -2.38
N ARG A 60 10.51 16.73 -1.99
CA ARG A 60 10.99 15.69 -1.05
C ARG A 60 11.96 14.72 -1.71
N LEU A 61 11.68 14.35 -2.95
CA LEU A 61 12.52 13.46 -3.75
C LEU A 61 13.80 14.15 -4.22
N ASN A 62 13.84 15.48 -4.32
CA ASN A 62 15.02 16.25 -4.76
C ASN A 62 16.25 16.08 -3.85
N VAL A 63 16.04 15.66 -2.60
CA VAL A 63 17.16 15.32 -1.69
C VAL A 63 17.82 13.99 -2.08
N LEU A 64 17.08 13.12 -2.76
CA LEU A 64 17.48 11.79 -3.15
C LEU A 64 17.96 11.76 -4.61
N PHE A 65 17.21 12.37 -5.50
CA PHE A 65 17.39 12.28 -6.95
C PHE A 65 17.63 13.68 -7.54
N LYS A 66 18.53 13.78 -8.52
CA LYS A 66 18.81 15.03 -9.26
C LYS A 66 17.57 15.51 -10.01
N GLU A 67 16.83 14.57 -10.60
CA GLU A 67 15.60 14.83 -11.35
C GLU A 67 14.42 14.01 -10.79
N PRO A 68 13.67 14.55 -9.80
CA PRO A 68 12.54 13.86 -9.18
C PRO A 68 11.51 13.31 -10.16
N LYS A 69 11.22 14.05 -11.23
CA LYS A 69 10.25 13.64 -12.26
C LYS A 69 10.76 12.48 -13.10
N ALA A 70 12.06 12.43 -13.40
CA ALA A 70 12.66 11.27 -14.08
C ALA A 70 12.51 10.01 -13.22
N PHE A 71 12.78 10.11 -11.91
CA PHE A 71 12.51 9.02 -10.98
C PHE A 71 11.02 8.63 -10.94
N ARG A 72 10.09 9.58 -10.90
CA ARG A 72 8.64 9.28 -10.89
C ARG A 72 8.14 8.63 -12.18
N ASN A 73 8.71 9.00 -13.33
CA ASN A 73 8.47 8.32 -14.60
C ASN A 73 8.92 6.85 -14.54
N LEU A 74 10.11 6.61 -13.99
CA LEU A 74 10.62 5.26 -13.77
C LEU A 74 9.75 4.49 -12.76
N GLN A 75 9.32 5.17 -11.70
CA GLN A 75 8.42 4.62 -10.69
C GLN A 75 7.11 4.15 -11.33
N ALA A 76 6.50 4.96 -12.20
CA ALA A 76 5.30 4.60 -12.95
C ALA A 76 5.55 3.41 -13.89
N HIS A 77 6.69 3.41 -14.60
CA HIS A 77 7.03 2.35 -15.54
C HIS A 77 7.28 0.99 -14.88
N CYS A 78 7.87 0.99 -13.69
CA CYS A 78 8.19 -0.21 -12.91
C CYS A 78 7.05 -0.67 -11.99
N ASP A 79 5.89 0.00 -12.01
CA ASP A 79 4.83 -0.16 -11.02
C ASP A 79 5.37 -0.11 -9.57
N ALA A 80 6.32 0.78 -9.34
CA ALA A 80 7.04 0.84 -8.09
C ALA A 80 6.33 1.70 -7.05
N ILE A 81 6.36 1.25 -5.79
CA ILE A 81 5.86 2.01 -4.66
C ILE A 81 7.01 2.40 -3.72
N ILE A 82 6.96 3.62 -3.18
CA ILE A 82 7.80 4.04 -2.07
C ILE A 82 7.05 3.78 -0.77
N ALA A 83 7.71 3.13 0.20
CA ALA A 83 7.10 2.82 1.48
C ALA A 83 8.03 3.07 2.68
N GLY A 84 7.52 2.77 3.87
CA GLY A 84 8.26 2.84 5.12
C GLY A 84 8.49 4.28 5.58
N PRO A 85 9.63 4.58 6.24
CA PRO A 85 9.80 5.84 6.96
C PRO A 85 9.69 7.09 6.09
N PHE A 86 10.17 7.02 4.85
CA PHE A 86 10.04 8.14 3.90
C PHE A 86 8.56 8.45 3.63
N ALA A 87 7.77 7.41 3.34
CA ALA A 87 6.33 7.57 3.11
C ALA A 87 5.61 8.09 4.36
N SER A 88 5.84 7.52 5.54
CA SER A 88 5.20 8.02 6.78
C SER A 88 5.54 9.49 7.07
N TYR A 89 6.79 9.90 6.85
CA TYR A 89 7.20 11.30 7.06
C TYR A 89 6.64 12.28 6.05
N PHE A 90 6.29 11.83 4.85
CA PHE A 90 5.60 12.67 3.87
C PHE A 90 4.29 13.24 4.46
N PHE A 91 3.54 12.40 5.17
CA PHE A 91 2.27 12.77 5.80
C PHE A 91 2.41 13.66 7.03
N THR A 92 3.57 13.71 7.69
CA THR A 92 3.76 14.56 8.89
C THR A 92 4.03 16.02 8.57
N ARG A 93 4.25 16.37 7.29
CA ARG A 93 4.70 17.69 6.85
C ARG A 93 6.00 18.17 7.51
N ALA A 94 6.72 17.31 8.24
CA ALA A 94 7.93 17.71 8.95
C ALA A 94 9.00 18.15 7.93
N SER A 95 9.42 19.41 7.97
CA SER A 95 10.33 20.02 6.98
C SER A 95 11.76 19.50 7.06
N LYS A 96 12.13 18.79 8.14
CA LYS A 96 13.46 18.25 8.36
C LYS A 96 13.37 16.78 8.76
N THR A 97 13.99 15.90 7.96
CA THR A 97 14.50 14.63 8.47
C THR A 97 15.58 15.01 9.49
N HIS A 98 15.25 15.03 10.78
CA HIS A 98 16.16 15.46 11.86
C HIS A 98 17.52 14.75 11.78
N GLY A 99 18.50 15.34 11.10
CA GLY A 99 19.92 14.98 11.08
C GLY A 99 20.26 13.49 10.96
N LYS A 100 19.40 12.66 10.35
CA LYS A 100 19.47 11.19 10.45
C LYS A 100 19.30 10.53 9.09
N ARG A 101 19.90 9.36 8.99
CA ARG A 101 19.93 8.52 7.79
C ARG A 101 18.52 8.37 7.18
N VAL A 102 18.32 8.90 5.98
CA VAL A 102 17.10 8.75 5.18
C VAL A 102 17.09 7.33 4.61
N ILE A 103 16.03 6.59 4.88
CA ILE A 103 15.84 5.23 4.35
C ILE A 103 14.57 5.28 3.51
N VAL A 104 14.72 4.95 2.23
CA VAL A 104 13.62 4.84 1.27
C VAL A 104 13.51 3.37 0.90
N LEU A 105 12.33 2.79 1.05
CA LEU A 105 12.04 1.44 0.59
C LEU A 105 11.27 1.56 -0.72
N ILE A 106 11.75 0.93 -1.78
CA ILE A 106 11.12 0.93 -3.10
C ILE A 106 10.79 -0.51 -3.44
N PHE A 107 9.51 -0.80 -3.69
CA PHE A 107 9.04 -2.11 -4.11
C PHE A 107 8.63 -2.01 -5.57
N ALA A 108 9.40 -2.62 -6.47
CA ALA A 108 9.11 -2.65 -7.90
C ALA A 108 8.42 -3.96 -8.26
N GLU A 109 7.43 -3.90 -9.15
CA GLU A 109 6.75 -5.08 -9.68
C GLU A 109 7.25 -5.45 -11.07
N GLN A 110 7.74 -4.47 -11.82
CA GLN A 110 8.22 -4.65 -13.19
C GLN A 110 9.61 -4.03 -13.38
N HIS A 111 10.38 -4.63 -14.28
CA HIS A 111 11.67 -4.09 -14.75
C HIS A 111 12.65 -3.64 -13.64
N PRO A 112 12.96 -4.48 -12.63
CA PRO A 112 13.82 -4.09 -11.49
C PRO A 112 15.24 -3.65 -11.90
N LEU A 113 15.73 -4.12 -13.05
CA LEU A 113 17.04 -3.74 -13.58
C LEU A 113 17.10 -2.26 -14.01
N LEU A 114 16.00 -1.69 -14.51
CA LEU A 114 15.96 -0.27 -14.87
C LEU A 114 16.13 0.62 -13.63
N LEU A 115 15.54 0.20 -12.51
CA LEU A 115 15.72 0.89 -11.23
C LEU A 115 17.16 0.81 -10.74
N HIS A 116 17.82 -0.35 -10.90
CA HIS A 116 19.22 -0.52 -10.56
C HIS A 116 20.13 0.42 -11.39
N GLU A 117 19.97 0.42 -12.70
CA GLU A 117 20.75 1.26 -13.62
C GLU A 117 20.54 2.76 -13.32
N TYR A 118 19.30 3.18 -13.09
CA TYR A 118 18.99 4.56 -12.72
C TYR A 118 19.68 4.99 -11.42
N LEU A 119 19.65 4.14 -10.38
CA LEU A 119 20.31 4.44 -9.10
C LEU A 119 21.84 4.58 -9.26
N GLN A 120 22.48 3.76 -10.10
CA GLN A 120 23.90 3.90 -10.39
C GLN A 120 24.21 5.25 -11.07
N GLN A 121 23.39 5.67 -12.04
CA GLN A 121 23.53 6.96 -12.73
C GLN A 121 23.31 8.16 -11.79
N GLU A 122 22.44 8.02 -10.81
CA GLU A 122 22.22 9.00 -9.73
C GLU A 122 23.36 9.06 -8.70
N GLY A 123 24.38 8.21 -8.84
CA GLY A 123 25.56 8.18 -7.97
C GLY A 123 25.38 7.34 -6.71
N TYR A 124 24.52 6.33 -6.75
CA TYR A 124 24.41 5.35 -5.68
C TYR A 124 25.28 4.12 -5.95
N SER A 125 25.94 3.62 -4.90
CA SER A 125 26.67 2.35 -4.93
C SER A 125 25.87 1.26 -4.22
N GLU A 126 25.80 0.08 -4.83
CA GLU A 126 25.22 -1.10 -4.20
C GLU A 126 26.14 -1.59 -3.09
N GLN A 127 25.58 -1.84 -1.90
CA GLN A 127 26.27 -2.49 -0.80
C GLN A 127 25.99 -3.99 -0.86
N ALA A 128 27.05 -4.79 -0.84
CA ALA A 128 26.93 -6.24 -0.81
C ALA A 128 26.12 -6.68 0.42
N PHE A 129 25.17 -7.59 0.21
CA PHE A 129 24.47 -8.28 1.28
C PHE A 129 25.21 -9.60 1.54
N GLU A 130 25.68 -9.86 2.76
CA GLU A 130 26.49 -11.04 3.09
C GLU A 130 25.75 -12.39 3.05
N MET A 131 24.52 -12.46 2.52
CA MET A 131 23.80 -13.72 2.36
C MET A 131 23.85 -14.22 0.92
N ALA A 132 24.80 -15.13 0.69
CA ALA A 132 25.03 -15.84 -0.56
C ALA A 132 23.97 -16.93 -0.80
N ASP A 133 22.88 -16.58 -1.48
CA ASP A 133 22.01 -17.54 -2.16
C ASP A 133 21.64 -17.01 -3.56
N ARG A 134 21.66 -17.86 -4.58
CA ARG A 134 21.54 -17.45 -6.00
C ARG A 134 20.20 -16.77 -6.33
N LEU A 135 19.14 -17.13 -5.60
CA LEU A 135 17.83 -16.49 -5.73
C LEU A 135 17.79 -15.09 -5.09
N VAL A 136 18.54 -14.89 -3.99
CA VAL A 136 18.71 -13.60 -3.32
C VAL A 136 19.60 -12.67 -4.15
N GLU A 137 20.60 -13.20 -4.85
CA GLU A 137 21.41 -12.40 -5.80
C GLU A 137 20.57 -11.84 -6.96
N ARG A 138 19.60 -12.63 -7.46
CA ARG A 138 18.77 -12.24 -8.61
C ARG A 138 17.55 -11.39 -8.25
N TYR A 139 16.89 -11.69 -7.13
CA TYR A 139 15.61 -11.09 -6.74
C TYR A 139 15.56 -10.62 -5.28
N GLY A 140 16.68 -10.70 -4.56
CA GLY A 140 16.72 -10.29 -3.16
C GLY A 140 16.66 -8.78 -2.96
N PRO A 141 16.45 -8.34 -1.71
CA PRO A 141 16.50 -6.93 -1.36
C PRO A 141 17.91 -6.38 -1.64
N ARG A 142 17.99 -5.28 -2.37
CA ARG A 142 19.26 -4.59 -2.66
C ARG A 142 19.34 -3.30 -1.86
N SER A 143 20.53 -2.97 -1.38
CA SER A 143 20.77 -1.78 -0.58
C SER A 143 21.76 -0.87 -1.28
N TYR A 144 21.36 0.38 -1.47
CA TYR A 144 22.13 1.42 -2.15
C TYR A 144 22.45 2.54 -1.20
N VAL A 145 23.68 3.05 -1.26
CA VAL A 145 24.12 4.21 -0.49
C VAL A 145 24.65 5.27 -1.44
N LYS A 146 24.30 6.54 -1.20
CA LYS A 146 24.72 7.64 -2.08
C LYS A 146 26.21 7.91 -1.88
N ILE A 147 26.97 7.90 -2.96
CA ILE A 147 28.42 8.19 -2.93
C ILE A 147 28.61 9.62 -2.42
N GLY A 148 29.47 9.79 -1.41
CA GLY A 148 29.70 11.08 -0.74
C GLY A 148 28.63 11.50 0.26
N ASN A 149 27.54 10.72 0.42
CA ASN A 149 26.51 10.99 1.45
C ASN A 149 25.89 9.69 1.99
N GLU A 150 26.60 9.06 2.93
CA GLU A 150 26.17 7.79 3.54
C GLU A 150 24.89 7.90 4.39
N SER A 151 24.45 9.12 4.66
CA SER A 151 23.18 9.37 5.34
C SER A 151 21.97 9.10 4.44
N VAL A 152 22.14 8.85 3.14
CA VAL A 152 21.02 8.49 2.26
C VAL A 152 21.16 7.03 1.83
N GLN A 153 20.15 6.23 2.18
CA GLN A 153 20.05 4.82 1.81
C GLN A 153 18.75 4.55 1.07
N ILE A 154 18.84 3.89 -0.07
CA ILE A 154 17.70 3.36 -0.81
C ILE A 154 17.76 1.84 -0.71
N ARG A 155 16.63 1.19 -0.43
CA ARG A 155 16.51 -0.25 -0.50
C ARG A 155 15.46 -0.61 -1.52
N THR A 156 15.82 -1.44 -2.49
CA THR A 156 14.90 -1.90 -3.51
C THR A 156 14.51 -3.34 -3.24
N HIS A 157 13.25 -3.64 -3.47
CA HIS A 157 12.63 -4.94 -3.27
C HIS A 157 11.90 -5.31 -4.55
N TYR A 158 12.04 -6.56 -4.97
CA TYR A 158 11.35 -7.11 -6.12
C TYR A 158 11.06 -8.58 -5.83
N HIS A 159 9.88 -9.05 -6.18
CA HIS A 159 9.57 -10.47 -6.12
C HIS A 159 8.83 -10.89 -7.40
N PRO A 160 9.28 -11.93 -8.11
CA PRO A 160 8.70 -12.28 -9.41
C PRO A 160 7.24 -12.72 -9.31
N ARG A 161 6.81 -13.25 -8.15
CA ARG A 161 5.47 -13.80 -7.97
C ARG A 161 4.54 -12.91 -7.16
N HIS A 162 5.06 -11.99 -6.35
CA HIS A 162 4.24 -11.21 -5.41
C HIS A 162 4.24 -9.74 -5.84
N PRO A 163 3.07 -9.09 -5.86
CA PRO A 163 3.03 -7.65 -6.07
C PRO A 163 3.75 -6.90 -4.94
N GLY A 164 4.32 -5.75 -5.25
CA GLY A 164 5.19 -4.98 -4.35
C GLY A 164 4.44 -4.52 -3.09
N VAL A 165 3.15 -4.19 -3.22
CA VAL A 165 2.32 -3.84 -2.06
C VAL A 165 2.10 -5.01 -1.10
N GLN A 166 2.02 -6.25 -1.60
CA GLN A 166 1.93 -7.43 -0.73
C GLN A 166 3.23 -7.63 0.04
N ASP A 167 4.37 -7.57 -0.64
CA ASP A 167 5.68 -7.73 0.00
C ASP A 167 5.88 -6.66 1.08
N PHE A 168 5.56 -5.40 0.76
CA PHE A 168 5.56 -4.31 1.72
C PHE A 168 4.70 -4.64 2.96
N LEU A 169 3.42 -4.97 2.75
CA LEU A 169 2.47 -5.22 3.81
C LEU A 169 2.88 -6.43 4.68
N GLN A 170 3.37 -7.52 4.10
CA GLN A 170 3.71 -8.74 4.84
C GLN A 170 5.07 -8.68 5.54
N ALA A 171 6.09 -8.10 4.91
CA ALA A 171 7.47 -8.25 5.37
C ALA A 171 8.10 -6.97 5.93
N PHE A 172 7.53 -5.79 5.64
CA PHE A 172 8.16 -4.51 5.96
C PHE A 172 7.31 -3.55 6.78
N VAL A 173 6.07 -3.92 7.12
CA VAL A 173 5.24 -3.19 8.08
C VAL A 173 5.45 -3.75 9.48
N TYR A 174 6.07 -2.95 10.35
CA TYR A 174 6.32 -3.33 11.75
C TYR A 174 5.38 -2.65 12.73
N SER A 175 4.68 -1.61 12.29
CA SER A 175 3.70 -0.88 13.10
C SER A 175 2.68 -0.17 12.22
N THR A 176 1.54 0.21 12.81
CA THR A 176 0.48 0.96 12.13
C THR A 176 0.93 2.30 11.52
N ASN A 177 1.96 2.95 12.06
CA ASN A 177 2.55 4.16 11.47
C ASN A 177 3.30 3.87 10.15
N ASP A 178 3.82 2.66 9.96
CA ASP A 178 4.58 2.30 8.75
C ASP A 178 3.66 1.96 7.57
N MET A 179 2.34 1.91 7.79
CA MET A 179 1.32 1.64 6.78
C MET A 179 1.05 2.86 5.89
N ALA A 180 2.12 3.35 5.25
CA ALA A 180 2.11 4.44 4.31
C ALA A 180 2.86 4.07 3.03
N VAL A 181 2.27 4.43 1.89
CA VAL A 181 2.76 4.11 0.55
C VAL A 181 2.64 5.33 -0.35
N ILE A 182 3.58 5.55 -1.26
CA ILE A 182 3.55 6.61 -2.27
C ILE A 182 3.78 5.96 -3.63
N THR A 183 2.82 6.10 -4.54
CA THR A 183 2.93 5.74 -5.96
C THR A 183 3.42 6.95 -6.77
N TRP A 184 3.56 6.77 -8.08
CA TRP A 184 3.93 7.85 -8.98
C TRP A 184 2.94 9.02 -8.98
N ASN A 185 1.66 8.82 -8.62
CA ASN A 185 0.59 9.82 -8.67
C ASN A 185 -0.17 10.04 -7.35
N LYS A 186 -0.05 9.17 -6.35
CA LYS A 186 -0.82 9.24 -5.11
C LYS A 186 0.02 8.86 -3.90
N ALA A 187 -0.36 9.41 -2.75
CA ALA A 187 0.15 8.98 -1.45
C ALA A 187 -1.00 8.43 -0.62
N TYR A 188 -0.77 7.30 0.04
CA TYR A 188 -1.73 6.57 0.87
C TYR A 188 -1.18 6.42 2.29
N HIS A 189 -1.97 6.77 3.30
CA HIS A 189 -1.73 6.36 4.67
C HIS A 189 -2.95 5.56 5.15
N LEU A 190 -2.76 4.28 5.42
CA LEU A 190 -3.85 3.32 5.60
C LEU A 190 -4.54 3.43 6.97
N LEU A 191 -3.82 3.94 7.98
CA LEU A 191 -4.30 4.12 9.36
C LEU A 191 -4.09 5.55 9.91
N PRO A 192 -4.56 6.59 9.20
CA PRO A 192 -4.24 7.97 9.52
C PRO A 192 -4.87 8.43 10.85
N HIS A 193 -6.05 7.90 11.20
CA HIS A 193 -6.72 8.23 12.46
C HIS A 193 -5.90 7.77 13.68
N CYS A 194 -5.40 6.53 13.67
CA CYS A 194 -4.54 6.03 14.74
C CYS A 194 -3.25 6.86 14.86
N THR A 195 -2.57 7.08 13.72
CA THR A 195 -1.24 7.70 13.70
C THR A 195 -1.27 9.21 13.97
N PHE A 196 -2.15 9.96 13.31
CA PHE A 196 -2.14 11.42 13.38
C PHE A 196 -3.11 11.97 14.42
N VAL A 197 -4.34 11.41 14.50
CA VAL A 197 -5.37 11.93 15.43
C VAL A 197 -5.12 11.42 16.85
N LYS A 198 -4.98 10.09 17.02
CA LYS A 198 -4.74 9.49 18.35
C LYS A 198 -3.29 9.54 18.79
N ARG A 199 -2.36 9.84 17.87
CA ARG A 199 -0.91 9.87 18.14
C ARG A 199 -0.39 8.53 18.68
N LYS A 200 -1.01 7.43 18.23
CA LYS A 200 -0.66 6.06 18.63
C LYS A 200 -0.07 5.28 17.46
N SER A 201 0.86 4.38 17.77
CA SER A 201 1.41 3.42 16.82
C SER A 201 1.40 2.04 17.45
N TYR A 202 0.50 1.17 16.99
CA TYR A 202 0.44 -0.22 17.43
C TYR A 202 1.46 -1.08 16.70
N LEU A 203 2.10 -1.99 17.43
CA LEU A 203 3.06 -2.95 16.87
C LEU A 203 2.32 -4.00 16.02
N LEU A 204 2.92 -4.32 14.87
CA LEU A 204 2.49 -5.38 13.94
C LEU A 204 3.53 -6.51 13.82
N ALA A 205 4.70 -6.33 14.44
CA ALA A 205 5.77 -7.31 14.47
C ALA A 205 6.39 -7.42 15.86
N THR A 206 7.04 -8.55 16.12
CA THR A 206 7.71 -8.82 17.39
C THR A 206 8.82 -7.79 17.60
N PRO A 207 8.77 -6.98 18.66
CA PRO A 207 9.83 -6.02 18.94
C PRO A 207 11.16 -6.76 19.16
N SER A 208 12.18 -6.29 18.45
CA SER A 208 13.54 -6.82 18.48
C SER A 208 14.55 -5.66 18.43
N PHE A 209 15.83 -5.93 18.67
CA PHE A 209 16.87 -4.90 18.57
C PHE A 209 16.92 -4.23 17.19
N SER A 210 16.59 -4.97 16.11
CA SER A 210 16.55 -4.40 14.75
C SER A 210 15.42 -3.36 14.59
N LEU A 211 14.34 -3.45 15.38
CA LEU A 211 13.25 -2.47 15.38
C LEU A 211 13.51 -1.25 16.28
N SER A 212 14.57 -1.26 17.10
CA SER A 212 14.88 -0.14 18.01
C SER A 212 15.01 1.22 17.31
N LYS A 213 15.52 1.24 16.07
CA LYS A 213 15.65 2.45 15.26
C LYS A 213 14.27 3.01 14.85
N MET A 214 13.34 2.12 14.48
CA MET A 214 11.97 2.50 14.16
C MET A 214 11.26 3.07 15.39
N LEU A 215 11.36 2.39 16.54
CA LEU A 215 10.73 2.83 17.79
C LEU A 215 11.21 4.22 18.22
N ARG A 216 12.54 4.44 18.25
CA ARG A 216 13.12 5.77 18.56
C ARG A 216 12.62 6.85 17.61
N ARG A 217 12.50 6.53 16.31
CA ARG A 217 11.97 7.45 15.30
C ARG A 217 10.51 7.84 15.57
N GLN A 218 9.66 6.87 15.87
CA GLN A 218 8.26 7.14 16.17
C GLN A 218 8.09 7.90 17.49
N ALA A 219 8.89 7.59 18.51
CA ALA A 219 8.91 8.34 19.76
C ALA A 219 9.33 9.81 19.54
N MET A 220 10.32 10.09 18.68
CA MET A 220 10.69 11.47 18.32
C MET A 220 9.60 12.20 17.54
N LEU A 221 8.77 11.48 16.79
CA LEU A 221 7.56 12.04 16.21
C LEU A 221 6.48 12.31 17.27
N GLY A 222 6.70 11.96 18.54
CA GLY A 222 5.76 12.07 19.65
C GLY A 222 4.60 11.06 19.59
N LEU A 223 4.81 9.92 18.93
CA LEU A 223 3.85 8.83 18.92
C LEU A 223 3.98 7.98 20.19
N GLN A 224 2.84 7.68 20.81
CA GLN A 224 2.74 6.65 21.83
C GLN A 224 2.81 5.27 21.15
N ILE A 225 3.83 4.49 21.47
CA ILE A 225 3.99 3.13 20.96
C ILE A 225 3.16 2.19 21.83
N CYS A 226 2.31 1.37 21.21
CA CYS A 226 1.38 0.49 21.89
C CYS A 226 1.55 -0.97 21.41
N SER A 227 1.37 -1.93 22.31
CA SER A 227 1.35 -3.36 21.98
C SER A 227 0.00 -3.76 21.35
N LEU A 228 -1.02 -3.90 22.19
CA LEU A 228 -2.42 -4.18 21.84
C LEU A 228 -3.33 -3.12 22.47
N HIS A 229 -4.59 -3.09 22.05
CA HIS A 229 -5.61 -2.34 22.78
C HIS A 229 -5.84 -3.00 24.14
N LEU A 230 -5.99 -2.21 25.20
CA LEU A 230 -6.31 -2.75 26.53
C LEU A 230 -7.73 -3.32 26.55
N ASP A 231 -8.65 -2.59 25.91
CA ASP A 231 -10.09 -2.88 25.84
C ASP A 231 -10.45 -3.97 24.81
N GLN A 232 -9.47 -4.80 24.42
CA GLN A 232 -9.66 -5.84 23.39
C GLN A 232 -10.54 -7.02 23.82
N PHE A 233 -10.83 -7.11 25.12
CA PHE A 233 -11.67 -8.15 25.71
C PHE A 233 -13.05 -7.63 26.09
N ASP A 234 -13.33 -6.36 25.81
CA ASP A 234 -14.61 -5.75 26.12
C ASP A 234 -15.69 -6.31 25.20
N TYR A 235 -16.90 -6.47 25.74
CA TYR A 235 -18.05 -6.96 24.97
C TYR A 235 -18.43 -5.99 23.84
N ASP A 236 -18.26 -4.69 24.07
CA ASP A 236 -18.40 -3.62 23.08
C ASP A 236 -17.05 -2.91 22.90
N PRO A 237 -16.16 -3.41 22.01
CA PRO A 237 -14.84 -2.84 21.83
C PRO A 237 -14.94 -1.40 21.33
N PRO A 238 -14.05 -0.49 21.76
CA PRO A 238 -14.11 0.90 21.34
C PRO A 238 -13.96 1.04 19.82
N TYR A 239 -14.60 2.07 19.27
CA TYR A 239 -14.67 2.29 17.82
C TYR A 239 -13.30 2.32 17.13
N ASP A 240 -12.24 2.79 17.79
CA ASP A 240 -10.89 2.81 17.22
C ASP A 240 -10.25 1.42 17.14
N LEU A 241 -10.54 0.53 18.08
CA LEU A 241 -10.18 -0.89 17.97
C LEU A 241 -10.93 -1.58 16.82
N GLN A 242 -12.24 -1.32 16.70
CA GLN A 242 -13.04 -1.85 15.60
C GLN A 242 -12.48 -1.37 14.25
N LEU A 243 -12.22 -0.07 14.11
CA LEU A 243 -11.66 0.53 12.90
C LEU A 243 -10.26 -0.02 12.54
N LEU A 244 -9.45 -0.35 13.56
CA LEU A 244 -8.13 -0.93 13.37
C LEU A 244 -8.20 -2.38 12.87
N THR A 245 -9.15 -3.17 13.38
CA THR A 245 -9.22 -4.62 13.15
C THR A 245 -10.22 -5.05 12.09
N TRP A 246 -11.06 -4.13 11.61
CA TRP A 246 -11.98 -4.40 10.51
C TRP A 246 -11.28 -4.75 9.20
N PRO A 247 -11.95 -5.47 8.29
CA PRO A 247 -11.50 -5.60 6.91
C PRO A 247 -11.46 -4.20 6.26
N ARG A 248 -10.33 -3.85 5.66
CA ARG A 248 -10.08 -2.53 5.06
C ARG A 248 -9.63 -2.70 3.61
N SER A 249 -9.81 -1.66 2.82
CA SER A 249 -9.28 -1.55 1.46
C SER A 249 -8.37 -0.33 1.38
N ILE A 250 -7.34 -0.37 0.52
CA ILE A 250 -6.50 0.81 0.31
C ILE A 250 -7.34 2.03 -0.11
N ARG A 251 -8.42 1.84 -0.88
CA ARG A 251 -9.32 2.93 -1.31
C ARG A 251 -10.39 3.36 -0.31
N ASP A 252 -10.49 2.72 0.86
CA ASP A 252 -11.64 2.99 1.73
C ASP A 252 -11.66 4.40 2.34
N LYS A 253 -12.82 4.77 2.89
CA LYS A 253 -13.07 6.12 3.44
C LYS A 253 -12.19 6.48 4.64
N TYR A 254 -11.50 5.51 5.23
CA TYR A 254 -10.67 5.68 6.41
C TYR A 254 -9.17 5.76 6.05
N THR A 255 -8.81 5.50 4.80
CA THR A 255 -7.47 5.78 4.26
C THR A 255 -7.34 7.27 3.93
N TRP A 256 -6.17 7.83 4.22
CA TRP A 256 -5.81 9.17 3.74
C TRP A 256 -5.11 9.03 2.40
N ILE A 257 -5.84 9.37 1.34
CA ILE A 257 -5.37 9.41 -0.04
C ILE A 257 -5.10 10.87 -0.40
N MET A 258 -3.94 11.14 -0.99
CA MET A 258 -3.58 12.45 -1.53
C MET A 258 -3.13 12.28 -2.97
N ASP A 259 -3.74 13.03 -3.88
CA ASP A 259 -3.27 13.14 -5.26
C ASP A 259 -1.97 13.97 -5.30
N LEU A 260 -1.03 13.54 -6.12
CA LEU A 260 0.26 14.21 -6.32
C LEU A 260 0.25 14.92 -7.66
N ASP A 261 0.99 16.02 -7.77
CA ASP A 261 1.16 16.71 -9.06
C ASP A 261 1.83 15.76 -10.07
N THR A 262 1.13 15.47 -11.16
CA THR A 262 1.61 14.58 -12.24
C THR A 262 2.09 15.36 -13.46
N THR A 263 2.22 16.69 -13.38
CA THR A 263 2.71 17.53 -14.47
C THR A 263 4.10 17.07 -14.92
N GLY A 264 4.21 16.57 -16.15
CA GLY A 264 5.47 16.05 -16.69
C GLY A 264 5.84 14.63 -16.24
N VAL A 265 4.87 13.88 -15.70
CA VAL A 265 5.01 12.46 -15.37
C VAL A 265 4.09 11.64 -16.28
N THR A 266 4.67 10.64 -16.96
CA THR A 266 3.99 9.66 -17.79
C THR A 266 3.22 8.67 -16.89
N PRO A 267 1.91 8.46 -17.12
CA PRO A 267 1.12 7.50 -16.35
C PRO A 267 1.62 6.07 -16.47
N SER A 268 1.45 5.28 -15.40
CA SER A 268 1.66 3.83 -15.47
C SER A 268 0.65 3.17 -16.41
N LYS A 269 1.04 2.02 -16.99
CA LYS A 269 0.14 1.11 -17.69
C LYS A 269 -0.83 0.40 -16.72
N THR A 270 -0.45 0.26 -15.45
CA THR A 270 -1.28 -0.32 -14.40
C THR A 270 -2.15 0.77 -13.79
N PRO A 271 -3.48 0.65 -13.87
CA PRO A 271 -4.39 1.64 -13.29
C PRO A 271 -4.36 1.64 -11.76
N ASP A 272 -4.65 2.80 -11.16
CA ASP A 272 -4.68 2.96 -9.70
C ASP A 272 -5.64 1.99 -9.00
N TYR A 273 -6.76 1.64 -9.64
CA TYR A 273 -7.77 0.75 -9.06
C TYR A 273 -7.18 -0.61 -8.69
N VAL A 274 -6.09 -1.05 -9.34
CA VAL A 274 -5.44 -2.33 -9.04
C VAL A 274 -4.86 -2.30 -7.63
N LEU A 275 -4.03 -1.29 -7.33
CA LEU A 275 -3.51 -1.07 -5.98
C LEU A 275 -4.65 -0.79 -5.00
N GLU A 276 -5.55 0.11 -5.36
CA GLU A 276 -6.66 0.59 -4.53
C GLU A 276 -7.67 -0.51 -4.17
N SER A 277 -7.82 -1.54 -5.02
CA SER A 277 -8.63 -2.73 -4.74
C SER A 277 -8.01 -3.66 -3.69
N THR A 278 -6.74 -3.48 -3.35
CA THR A 278 -6.05 -4.30 -2.35
C THR A 278 -6.76 -4.20 -1.01
N THR A 279 -7.17 -5.35 -0.46
CA THR A 279 -7.73 -5.40 0.90
C THR A 279 -6.71 -5.92 1.90
N PHE A 280 -6.80 -5.41 3.14
CA PHE A 280 -5.94 -5.80 4.25
C PHE A 280 -6.76 -5.86 5.54
N ARG A 281 -6.27 -6.62 6.53
CA ARG A 281 -6.90 -6.72 7.84
C ARG A 281 -5.86 -6.93 8.91
N ILE A 282 -5.97 -6.18 10.00
CA ILE A 282 -5.18 -6.39 11.20
C ILE A 282 -6.03 -7.19 12.18
N ARG A 283 -5.42 -8.16 12.85
CA ARG A 283 -6.10 -9.02 13.82
C ARG A 283 -5.31 -9.14 15.10
N LEU A 284 -6.01 -9.52 16.16
CA LEU A 284 -5.38 -9.95 17.39
C LEU A 284 -4.57 -11.24 17.16
N PRO A 285 -3.48 -11.45 17.95
CA PRO A 285 -2.77 -12.71 17.94
C PRO A 285 -3.68 -13.83 18.46
N ARG A 286 -3.55 -15.03 17.89
CA ARG A 286 -4.23 -16.22 18.40
C ARG A 286 -3.60 -16.68 19.71
N LEU A 287 -4.34 -17.47 20.51
CA LEU A 287 -3.79 -18.13 21.71
C LEU A 287 -2.47 -18.87 21.43
N SER A 288 -2.38 -19.57 20.29
CA SER A 288 -1.16 -20.28 19.86
C SER A 288 0.02 -19.36 19.48
N GLU A 289 -0.26 -18.08 19.26
CA GLU A 289 0.68 -17.03 18.84
C GLU A 289 1.01 -16.06 19.98
N LEU A 290 0.45 -16.28 21.17
CA LEU A 290 0.69 -15.46 22.36
C LEU A 290 2.16 -15.53 22.81
N PRO A 291 2.60 -14.56 23.65
CA PRO A 291 3.98 -14.41 24.09
C PRO A 291 4.46 -15.71 24.71
N ARG A 292 5.54 -16.26 24.14
CA ARG A 292 6.37 -17.23 24.84
C ARG A 292 7.35 -16.43 25.72
N PRO A 293 7.99 -17.03 26.75
CA PRO A 293 8.98 -16.34 27.58
C PRO A 293 10.08 -15.60 26.77
N GLN A 294 10.31 -16.03 25.52
CA GLN A 294 11.29 -15.48 24.59
C GLN A 294 10.80 -14.23 23.82
N PHE A 295 9.50 -13.94 23.81
CA PHE A 295 8.88 -12.83 23.06
C PHE A 295 7.82 -12.12 23.91
N PRO A 296 8.21 -11.31 24.92
CA PRO A 296 7.32 -10.88 26.00
C PRO A 296 6.24 -9.87 25.58
N ILE A 297 6.33 -9.28 24.37
CA ILE A 297 5.44 -8.20 23.95
C ILE A 297 4.45 -8.69 22.90
N ASN A 298 3.19 -8.65 23.30
CA ASN A 298 2.04 -8.82 22.41
C ASN A 298 1.98 -7.74 21.33
N HIS A 299 1.45 -8.10 20.18
CA HIS A 299 1.27 -7.18 19.06
C HIS A 299 0.24 -7.76 18.09
N TYR A 300 -0.34 -6.90 17.27
CA TYR A 300 -1.28 -7.35 16.26
C TYR A 300 -0.58 -8.13 15.15
N ARG A 301 -1.37 -8.83 14.34
CA ARG A 301 -0.92 -9.50 13.12
C ARG A 301 -1.62 -8.88 11.93
N LEU A 302 -0.88 -8.65 10.86
CA LEU A 302 -1.51 -8.50 9.56
C LEU A 302 -1.99 -9.88 9.08
N CYS A 303 -3.17 -9.92 8.48
CA CYS A 303 -3.69 -11.15 7.90
C CYS A 303 -2.88 -11.55 6.67
N ASN A 304 -2.96 -12.83 6.31
CA ASN A 304 -2.33 -13.31 5.08
C ASN A 304 -3.07 -12.72 3.88
N PHE A 305 -2.43 -12.78 2.72
CA PHE A 305 -3.04 -12.35 1.47
C PHE A 305 -3.27 -13.53 0.55
N TYR A 306 -4.26 -13.37 -0.31
CA TYR A 306 -4.54 -14.22 -1.44
C TYR A 306 -4.38 -13.39 -2.71
N ILE A 307 -3.58 -13.89 -3.66
CA ILE A 307 -3.40 -13.26 -4.97
C ILE A 307 -4.41 -13.88 -5.93
N LEU A 308 -5.31 -13.06 -6.45
CA LEU A 308 -6.22 -13.41 -7.53
C LEU A 308 -5.57 -12.97 -8.85
N HIS A 309 -5.03 -13.94 -9.58
CA HIS A 309 -4.39 -13.74 -10.87
C HIS A 309 -4.66 -14.95 -11.76
N TYR A 310 -5.27 -14.71 -12.91
CA TYR A 310 -5.60 -15.71 -13.93
C TYR A 310 -5.13 -15.21 -15.29
N PRO A 311 -4.94 -16.09 -16.29
CA PRO A 311 -4.59 -15.67 -17.65
C PRO A 311 -5.57 -14.66 -18.29
N VAL A 312 -6.81 -14.62 -17.80
CA VAL A 312 -7.85 -13.66 -18.22
C VAL A 312 -7.86 -12.34 -17.44
N THR A 313 -6.85 -12.09 -16.60
CA THR A 313 -6.64 -10.82 -15.89
C THR A 313 -5.30 -10.22 -16.30
N ARG A 314 -5.26 -8.91 -16.57
CA ARG A 314 -4.02 -8.18 -16.86
C ARG A 314 -3.19 -7.94 -15.62
N HIS A 315 -3.86 -7.83 -14.47
CA HIS A 315 -3.24 -7.43 -13.21
C HIS A 315 -3.43 -8.48 -12.11
N LYS A 316 -2.55 -8.43 -11.12
CA LYS A 316 -2.63 -9.25 -9.91
C LYS A 316 -3.43 -8.50 -8.84
N TYR A 317 -4.49 -9.10 -8.34
CA TYR A 317 -5.34 -8.49 -7.31
C TYR A 317 -5.08 -9.12 -5.95
N ILE A 318 -4.97 -8.30 -4.90
CA ILE A 318 -4.62 -8.75 -3.55
C ILE A 318 -5.83 -8.66 -2.63
N VAL A 319 -6.18 -9.76 -1.98
CA VAL A 319 -7.30 -9.82 -1.04
C VAL A 319 -6.82 -10.34 0.31
N ASP A 320 -7.22 -9.66 1.38
CA ASP A 320 -7.02 -10.14 2.75
C ASP A 320 -7.70 -11.49 2.97
N PHE A 321 -6.94 -12.38 3.59
CA PHE A 321 -7.35 -13.74 3.89
C PHE A 321 -7.13 -14.01 5.39
N MET A 322 -8.23 -14.29 6.09
CA MET A 322 -8.18 -14.83 7.44
C MET A 322 -7.92 -16.33 7.35
N PRO A 323 -6.80 -16.86 7.89
CA PRO A 323 -6.58 -18.29 7.85
C PRO A 323 -7.68 -19.03 8.61
N GLY A 324 -8.36 -19.99 7.98
CA GLY A 324 -9.12 -21.01 8.70
C GLY A 324 -8.21 -21.92 9.55
N ARG A 325 -8.67 -23.14 9.84
CA ARG A 325 -7.82 -24.19 10.46
C ARG A 325 -6.68 -24.66 9.53
N ARG A 326 -6.72 -24.34 8.23
CA ARG A 326 -5.70 -24.70 7.24
C ARG A 326 -4.70 -23.56 7.06
N ASN A 327 -3.41 -23.90 7.00
CA ASN A 327 -2.31 -22.93 6.91
C ASN A 327 -2.09 -22.31 5.52
N ARG A 328 -2.86 -22.70 4.49
CA ARG A 328 -2.71 -22.16 3.13
C ARG A 328 -3.87 -21.21 2.78
N PRO A 329 -3.59 -20.02 2.21
CA PRO A 329 -4.61 -19.15 1.62
C PRO A 329 -5.41 -19.89 0.57
N SER A 330 -6.73 -19.96 0.75
CA SER A 330 -7.64 -20.59 -0.20
C SER A 330 -8.88 -19.70 -0.36
N PRO A 331 -9.40 -19.51 -1.58
CA PRO A 331 -10.68 -18.82 -1.79
C PRO A 331 -11.80 -19.43 -0.96
N SER A 332 -11.71 -20.74 -0.65
CA SER A 332 -12.75 -21.55 -0.01
C SER A 332 -13.33 -21.01 1.29
N ASP A 333 -12.61 -20.11 1.97
CA ASP A 333 -13.06 -19.53 3.24
C ASP A 333 -13.96 -18.28 3.02
N ASP A 334 -14.07 -17.78 1.80
CA ASP A 334 -15.06 -16.79 1.36
C ASP A 334 -15.81 -17.31 0.11
N PRO A 335 -17.11 -17.64 0.23
CA PRO A 335 -17.89 -18.17 -0.89
C PRO A 335 -17.94 -17.26 -2.11
N LYS A 336 -17.89 -15.93 -1.93
CA LYS A 336 -17.95 -14.97 -3.04
C LYS A 336 -16.60 -14.84 -3.73
N LEU A 337 -15.50 -14.87 -2.98
CA LEU A 337 -14.16 -14.94 -3.56
C LEU A 337 -13.94 -16.27 -4.28
N THR A 338 -14.45 -17.38 -3.73
CA THR A 338 -14.46 -18.68 -4.40
C THR A 338 -15.24 -18.63 -5.70
N LEU A 339 -16.44 -18.04 -5.69
CA LEU A 339 -17.25 -17.89 -6.89
C LEU A 339 -16.53 -17.05 -7.95
N LEU A 340 -15.91 -15.94 -7.56
CA LEU A 340 -15.11 -15.11 -8.47
C LEU A 340 -13.93 -15.89 -9.06
N ALA A 341 -13.17 -16.61 -8.22
CA ALA A 341 -12.07 -17.46 -8.66
C ALA A 341 -12.54 -18.52 -9.67
N ASN A 342 -13.63 -19.23 -9.37
CA ASN A 342 -14.20 -20.22 -10.29
C ASN A 342 -14.64 -19.59 -11.61
N ARG A 343 -15.22 -18.38 -11.60
CA ARG A 343 -15.59 -17.69 -12.83
C ARG A 343 -14.39 -17.29 -13.68
N LEU A 344 -13.30 -16.85 -13.07
CA LEU A 344 -12.07 -16.54 -13.81
C LEU A 344 -11.41 -17.80 -14.37
N HIS A 345 -11.51 -18.93 -13.66
CA HIS A 345 -11.15 -20.24 -14.17
C HIS A 345 -11.98 -20.59 -15.42
N ASP A 346 -13.32 -20.54 -15.32
CA ASP A 346 -14.24 -20.81 -16.42
C ASP A 346 -13.92 -19.94 -17.65
N PHE A 347 -13.70 -18.64 -17.46
CA PHE A 347 -13.35 -17.74 -18.55
C PHE A 347 -11.99 -18.09 -19.16
N THR A 348 -11.02 -18.51 -18.38
CA THR A 348 -9.73 -18.97 -18.91
C THR A 348 -9.92 -20.20 -19.79
N VAL A 349 -10.71 -21.19 -19.34
CA VAL A 349 -11.04 -22.38 -20.13
C VAL A 349 -11.75 -21.99 -21.43
N ILE A 350 -12.72 -21.08 -21.37
CA ILE A 350 -13.44 -20.57 -22.54
C ILE A 350 -12.49 -19.89 -23.54
N GLU A 351 -11.56 -19.05 -23.08
CA GLU A 351 -10.58 -18.42 -23.96
C GLU A 351 -9.58 -19.43 -24.55
N LEU A 352 -9.14 -20.43 -23.78
CA LEU A 352 -8.30 -21.52 -24.30
C LEU A 352 -9.00 -22.31 -25.41
N LEU A 353 -10.29 -22.63 -25.23
CA LEU A 353 -11.08 -23.37 -26.23
C LEU A 353 -11.29 -22.60 -27.54
N LYS A 354 -11.09 -21.26 -27.55
CA LYS A 354 -11.14 -20.44 -28.76
C LYS A 354 -9.83 -20.49 -29.56
N MET A 355 -8.74 -20.97 -28.97
CA MET A 355 -7.42 -20.98 -29.60
C MET A 355 -7.28 -22.15 -30.57
N ASP A 356 -6.52 -21.93 -31.65
CA ASP A 356 -6.03 -23.02 -32.49
C ASP A 356 -5.16 -23.97 -31.65
N SER A 357 -5.30 -25.28 -31.89
CA SER A 357 -4.61 -26.32 -31.13
C SER A 357 -3.08 -26.18 -31.18
N SER A 358 -2.53 -25.59 -32.24
CA SER A 358 -1.10 -25.30 -32.39
C SER A 358 -0.58 -24.18 -31.50
N LEU A 359 -1.46 -23.31 -30.98
CA LEU A 359 -1.13 -22.16 -30.14
C LEU A 359 -1.37 -22.42 -28.66
N LEU A 360 -1.97 -23.57 -28.30
CA LEU A 360 -2.27 -23.90 -26.91
C LEU A 360 -0.99 -24.08 -26.07
N PRO A 361 -0.96 -23.56 -24.84
CA PRO A 361 0.13 -23.85 -23.92
C PRO A 361 0.19 -25.35 -23.60
N SER A 362 1.38 -25.85 -23.25
CA SER A 362 1.65 -27.28 -23.04
C SER A 362 0.74 -27.97 -22.02
N ARG A 363 0.19 -27.20 -21.06
CA ARG A 363 -0.71 -27.67 -20.01
C ARG A 363 -2.15 -27.20 -20.17
N ALA A 364 -2.53 -26.65 -21.32
CA ALA A 364 -3.90 -26.19 -21.57
C ALA A 364 -4.93 -27.30 -21.36
N ASN A 365 -4.63 -28.51 -21.84
CA ASN A 365 -5.54 -29.66 -21.71
C ASN A 365 -5.78 -30.05 -20.25
N ASP A 366 -4.78 -29.96 -19.37
CA ASP A 366 -4.97 -30.23 -17.94
C ASP A 366 -5.98 -29.24 -17.33
N VAL A 367 -5.91 -27.97 -17.72
CA VAL A 367 -6.83 -26.92 -17.26
C VAL A 367 -8.23 -27.16 -17.83
N ILE A 368 -8.35 -27.42 -19.14
CA ILE A 368 -9.64 -27.68 -19.81
C ILE A 368 -10.35 -28.89 -19.20
N MET A 369 -9.60 -29.95 -18.84
CA MET A 369 -10.14 -31.16 -18.23
C MET A 369 -10.38 -31.04 -16.72
N GLY A 370 -10.11 -29.87 -16.12
CA GLY A 370 -10.26 -29.64 -14.67
C GLY A 370 -9.26 -30.41 -13.81
N LEU A 371 -8.15 -30.87 -14.39
CA LEU A 371 -7.05 -31.54 -13.69
C LEU A 371 -6.07 -30.54 -13.06
N MET A 372 -6.15 -29.27 -13.46
CA MET A 372 -5.27 -28.19 -13.03
C MET A 372 -6.06 -26.88 -12.91
N ASP A 373 -5.72 -26.05 -11.91
CA ASP A 373 -6.26 -24.71 -11.81
C ASP A 373 -5.61 -23.80 -12.87
N ALA A 374 -6.43 -23.06 -13.62
CA ALA A 374 -6.00 -22.07 -14.60
C ALA A 374 -4.98 -21.04 -14.06
N ARG A 375 -4.94 -20.77 -12.74
CA ARG A 375 -3.93 -19.90 -12.11
C ARG A 375 -2.52 -20.45 -12.19
N ASP A 376 -2.39 -21.77 -12.23
CA ASP A 376 -1.13 -22.48 -12.27
C ASP A 376 -0.64 -22.66 -13.73
N LEU A 377 -1.38 -22.14 -14.72
CA LEU A 377 -0.96 -22.13 -16.11
C LEU A 377 0.16 -21.10 -16.28
N GLU A 378 1.38 -21.59 -16.47
CA GLU A 378 2.58 -20.77 -16.57
C GLU A 378 2.65 -19.97 -17.89
N ASP A 379 3.43 -18.88 -17.84
CA ASP A 379 3.55 -17.79 -18.81
C ASP A 379 3.48 -18.25 -20.28
N PHE A 380 2.29 -18.11 -20.87
CA PHE A 380 2.08 -18.17 -22.31
C PHE A 380 1.60 -16.82 -22.81
N VAL A 381 1.96 -16.50 -24.05
CA VAL A 381 1.61 -15.21 -24.65
C VAL A 381 0.15 -15.27 -25.08
N GLN A 382 -0.68 -14.44 -24.46
CA GLN A 382 -2.09 -14.32 -24.84
C GLN A 382 -2.20 -13.77 -26.27
N PRO A 383 -3.05 -14.36 -27.14
CA PRO A 383 -3.24 -13.88 -28.49
C PRO A 383 -3.92 -12.49 -28.53
N PRO A 384 -3.83 -11.74 -29.64
CA PRO A 384 -4.38 -10.38 -29.72
C PRO A 384 -5.89 -10.26 -29.47
N ASN A 385 -6.65 -11.32 -29.71
CA ASN A 385 -8.10 -11.41 -29.50
C ASN A 385 -8.49 -11.95 -28.10
N TRP A 386 -7.53 -12.13 -27.19
CA TRP A 386 -7.77 -12.63 -25.84
C TRP A 386 -8.55 -11.62 -24.99
N ASN A 387 -9.64 -12.08 -24.37
CA ASN A 387 -10.48 -11.22 -23.56
C ASN A 387 -9.97 -11.12 -22.13
N PHE A 388 -9.90 -9.90 -21.62
CA PHE A 388 -9.50 -9.60 -20.24
C PHE A 388 -10.71 -9.12 -19.42
N TYR A 389 -10.83 -9.63 -18.20
CA TYR A 389 -12.00 -9.46 -17.34
C TYR A 389 -11.70 -8.66 -16.07
N ASP A 390 -10.65 -7.83 -16.08
CA ASP A 390 -10.23 -6.96 -14.98
C ASP A 390 -11.37 -6.07 -14.43
N HIS A 391 -12.23 -5.55 -15.31
CA HIS A 391 -13.39 -4.73 -14.93
C HIS A 391 -14.38 -5.49 -14.03
N MET A 392 -14.62 -6.78 -14.30
CA MET A 392 -15.47 -7.64 -13.49
C MET A 392 -14.82 -7.92 -12.14
N VAL A 393 -13.51 -8.15 -12.13
CA VAL A 393 -12.75 -8.36 -10.88
C VAL A 393 -12.85 -7.14 -9.98
N GLU A 394 -12.61 -5.93 -10.52
CA GLU A 394 -12.74 -4.69 -9.77
C GLU A 394 -14.14 -4.55 -9.15
N GLN A 395 -15.18 -4.71 -9.95
CA GLN A 395 -16.57 -4.59 -9.50
C GLN A 395 -16.88 -5.60 -8.38
N ARG A 396 -16.52 -6.87 -8.57
CA ARG A 396 -16.81 -7.92 -7.59
C ARG A 396 -16.03 -7.77 -6.30
N LEU A 397 -14.78 -7.32 -6.37
CA LEU A 397 -14.00 -7.03 -5.16
C LEU A 397 -14.58 -5.85 -4.38
N ALA A 398 -15.09 -4.82 -5.07
CA ALA A 398 -15.78 -3.70 -4.43
C ALA A 398 -17.07 -4.17 -3.71
N GLU A 399 -17.89 -5.00 -4.36
CA GLU A 399 -19.10 -5.59 -3.77
C GLU A 399 -18.78 -6.46 -2.53
N ILE A 400 -17.75 -7.30 -2.63
CA ILE A 400 -17.29 -8.15 -1.51
C ILE A 400 -16.83 -7.27 -0.34
N HIS A 401 -16.08 -6.20 -0.61
CA HIS A 401 -15.60 -5.29 0.41
C HIS A 401 -16.75 -4.53 1.10
N GLU A 402 -17.69 -3.98 0.34
CA GLU A 402 -18.85 -3.26 0.88
C GLU A 402 -19.66 -4.15 1.82
N GLN A 403 -19.90 -5.40 1.45
CA GLN A 403 -20.63 -6.36 2.30
C GLN A 403 -19.85 -6.75 3.56
N ARG A 404 -18.53 -6.92 3.47
CA ARG A 404 -17.66 -7.21 4.62
C ARG A 404 -17.59 -6.04 5.63
N THR A 405 -18.01 -4.84 5.21
CA THR A 405 -17.96 -3.61 6.01
C THR A 405 -19.34 -3.04 6.38
N SER A 406 -20.42 -3.62 5.85
CA SER A 406 -21.81 -3.24 6.16
C SER A 406 -22.26 -3.95 7.44
N TRP A 407 -22.43 -3.17 8.52
CA TRP A 407 -23.02 -3.60 9.78
C TRP A 407 -24.44 -3.07 9.90
#